data_AF-A0A7C5UQW0-F1
#
_entry.id   AF-A0A7C5UQW0-F1
#
_cell.length_a   1.000
_cell.length_b   1.000
_cell.length_c   1.000
_cell.angle_alpha   90.00
_cell.angle_beta   90.00
_cell.angle_gamma   90.00
#
_symmetry.space_group_name_H-M   'P 1'
#
loop_
_entity.id
_entity.type
_entity.pdbx_description
1 polymer ?
#
loop_
_entity_poly.entity_id
_entity_poly.type
_entity_poly.pdbx_seq_one_letter_code
_entity_poly.pdbx_strand_id
1 'polypeptide(L)' 'GVNSRHTLLYGVEAKFYSSRLDLTPSLETAQVANLFAAGDGAGVTRGLIQASVSGVIAAREILRRCGEAPADAEDEHAPL' A
#
# COMPACT_ATOMS: atom_id res chain seq x y z
N GLY A 1 -35.86 -12.21 17.56
CA GLY A 1 -34.70 -11.46 18.06
C GLY A 1 -33.42 -11.99 17.42
N VAL A 2 -32.25 -11.45 17.79
CA VAL A 2 -30.93 -11.86 17.26
C VAL A 2 -30.65 -13.37 17.28
N ASN A 3 -31.34 -14.16 18.12
CA ASN A 3 -31.27 -15.62 18.18
C ASN A 3 -32.35 -16.35 17.34
N SER A 4 -32.83 -15.74 16.25
CA SER A 4 -33.80 -16.38 15.33
C SER A 4 -33.08 -17.12 14.21
N ARG A 5 -33.58 -18.30 13.82
CA ARG A 5 -33.05 -19.09 12.68
C ARG A 5 -33.13 -18.37 11.33
N HIS A 6 -33.87 -17.26 11.26
CA HIS A 6 -34.07 -16.46 10.05
C HIS A 6 -33.44 -15.06 10.13
N THR A 7 -32.56 -14.82 11.12
CA THR A 7 -31.80 -13.57 11.23
C THR A 7 -30.38 -13.79 10.74
N LEU A 8 -30.00 -13.15 9.63
CA LEU A 8 -28.62 -13.09 9.17
C LEU A 8 -27.91 -11.93 9.88
N LEU A 9 -26.93 -12.25 10.71
CA LEU A 9 -26.00 -11.26 11.23
C LEU A 9 -25.02 -10.86 10.13
N TYR A 10 -25.08 -9.59 9.74
CA TYR A 10 -24.10 -8.95 8.87
C TYR A 10 -23.44 -7.81 9.64
N GLY A 11 -22.14 -7.64 9.44
CA GLY A 11 -21.35 -6.64 10.12
C GLY A 11 -20.11 -6.31 9.30
N VAL A 12 -19.51 -5.17 9.60
CA VAL A 12 -18.26 -4.76 8.96
C VAL A 12 -17.12 -5.54 9.59
N GLU A 13 -16.31 -6.21 8.77
CA GLU A 13 -15.01 -6.73 9.22
C GLU A 13 -14.04 -5.55 9.35
N ALA A 14 -13.59 -5.29 10.57
CA ALA A 14 -12.56 -4.29 10.84
C ALA A 14 -11.26 -4.99 11.20
N LYS A 15 -10.20 -4.72 10.44
CA LYS A 15 -8.83 -5.12 10.81
C LYS A 15 -8.26 -4.05 11.74
N PHE A 16 -8.29 -4.32 13.04
CA PHE A 16 -7.79 -3.39 14.06
C PHE A 16 -6.26 -3.31 14.11
N TYR A 17 -5.56 -4.28 13.50
CA TYR A 17 -4.11 -4.33 13.41
C TYR A 17 -3.71 -4.51 11.95
N SER A 18 -2.77 -3.67 11.50
CA SER A 18 -2.04 -3.90 10.26
C SER A 18 -0.65 -4.43 10.59
N SER A 19 -0.08 -5.23 9.69
CA SER A 19 1.33 -5.58 9.76
C SER A 19 2.14 -4.31 9.63
N ARG A 20 2.79 -3.83 10.70
CA ARG A 20 3.73 -2.71 10.62
C ARG A 20 5.09 -3.24 10.18
N LEU A 21 5.21 -3.49 8.89
CA LEU A 21 6.48 -3.89 8.30
C LEU A 21 7.50 -2.74 8.43
N ASP A 22 8.76 -3.09 8.65
CA ASP A 22 9.85 -2.12 8.61
C ASP A 22 10.23 -1.89 7.15
N LEU A 23 9.98 -0.67 6.66
CA LEU A 23 10.07 -0.31 5.25
C LEU A 23 10.94 0.91 5.05
N THR A 24 11.66 0.93 3.94
CA THR A 24 12.37 2.12 3.45
C THR A 24 11.37 3.18 2.93
N PRO A 25 11.80 4.43 2.68
CA PRO A 25 10.93 5.44 2.07
C PRO A 25 10.35 5.06 0.70
N SER A 26 10.99 4.11 -0.01
CA SER A 26 10.53 3.58 -1.29
C SER A 26 9.66 2.31 -1.14
N LEU A 27 9.23 1.99 0.09
CA LEU A 27 8.35 0.87 0.42
C LEU A 27 8.97 -0.52 0.23
N GLU A 28 10.30 -0.60 0.18
CA GLU A 28 11.05 -1.86 0.22
C GLU A 28 11.20 -2.34 1.66
N THR A 29 11.13 -3.65 1.90
CA THR A 29 11.35 -4.21 3.24
C THR A 29 12.80 -4.03 3.68
N ALA A 30 13.01 -3.62 4.93
CA ALA A 30 14.34 -3.40 5.47
C ALA A 30 15.17 -4.70 5.54
N GLN A 31 14.53 -5.86 5.69
CA GLN A 31 15.20 -7.15 5.83
C GLN A 31 15.39 -7.92 4.52
N VAL A 32 14.61 -7.64 3.46
CA VAL A 32 14.64 -8.41 2.20
C VAL A 32 14.74 -7.47 1.01
N ALA A 33 15.86 -7.54 0.30
CA ALA A 33 16.08 -6.77 -0.91
C ALA A 33 15.12 -7.19 -2.03
N ASN A 34 14.66 -6.20 -2.80
CA ASN A 34 13.70 -6.29 -3.90
C ASN A 34 12.32 -6.85 -3.49
N LEU A 35 12.01 -6.90 -2.20
CA LEU A 35 10.68 -7.18 -1.69
C LEU A 35 10.02 -5.86 -1.27
N PHE A 36 8.93 -5.50 -1.94
CA PHE A 36 8.18 -4.27 -1.68
C PHE A 36 6.84 -4.59 -1.04
N ALA A 37 6.40 -3.72 -0.13
CA ALA A 37 5.11 -3.85 0.53
C ALA A 37 4.36 -2.51 0.49
N ALA A 38 3.16 -2.52 -0.10
CA ALA A 38 2.33 -1.34 -0.30
C ALA A 38 0.88 -1.62 0.12
N GLY A 39 0.08 -0.56 0.24
CA GLY A 39 -1.33 -0.64 0.61
C GLY A 39 -1.61 -0.91 2.09
N ASP A 40 -2.88 -1.14 2.40
CA ASP A 40 -3.38 -1.20 3.78
C ASP A 40 -2.86 -2.45 4.52
N GLY A 41 -2.69 -3.56 3.80
CA GLY A 41 -2.19 -4.82 4.36
C GLY A 41 -0.75 -4.74 4.87
N ALA A 42 0.07 -3.88 4.25
CA ALA A 42 1.43 -3.58 4.67
C ALA A 42 1.49 -2.52 5.79
N GLY A 43 0.35 -2.00 6.24
CA GLY A 43 0.27 -0.96 7.25
C GLY A 43 0.73 0.43 6.77
N VAL A 44 0.87 0.61 5.47
CA VAL A 44 1.34 1.86 4.83
C VAL A 44 0.20 2.87 4.71
N THR A 45 -1.03 2.40 4.49
CA THR A 45 -2.17 3.24 4.11
C THR A 45 -3.43 2.90 4.92
N ARG A 46 -4.48 3.74 4.82
CA ARG A 46 -5.79 3.49 5.47
C ARG A 46 -6.97 3.75 4.54
N GLY A 47 -6.81 3.46 3.26
CA GLY A 47 -7.86 3.66 2.28
C GLY A 47 -7.38 3.60 0.84
N LEU A 48 -8.35 3.46 -0.07
CA LEU A 48 -8.13 3.16 -1.48
C LEU A 48 -7.18 4.14 -2.19
N ILE A 49 -7.35 5.45 -1.96
CA ILE A 49 -6.53 6.46 -2.61
C ILE A 49 -5.07 6.34 -2.18
N GLN A 50 -4.82 6.28 -0.87
CA GLN A 50 -3.48 6.12 -0.35
C GLN A 50 -2.87 4.79 -0.81
N ALA A 51 -3.63 3.69 -0.76
CA ALA A 51 -3.18 2.38 -1.23
C ALA A 51 -2.74 2.42 -2.70
N SER A 52 -3.52 3.10 -3.54
CA SER A 52 -3.20 3.28 -4.96
C SER A 52 -1.90 4.07 -5.17
N VAL A 53 -1.74 5.20 -4.46
CA VAL A 53 -0.52 6.03 -4.54
C VAL A 53 0.70 5.24 -4.06
N SER A 54 0.58 4.46 -2.98
CA SER A 54 1.68 3.64 -2.46
C SER A 54 2.16 2.60 -3.48
N GLY A 55 1.24 2.02 -4.27
CA GLY A 55 1.59 1.11 -5.36
C GLY A 55 2.42 1.80 -6.45
N VAL A 56 2.06 3.03 -6.82
CA VAL A 56 2.81 3.83 -7.80
C VAL A 56 4.23 4.15 -7.30
N ILE A 57 4.37 4.52 -6.03
CA ILE A 57 5.69 4.79 -5.43
C ILE A 57 6.61 3.56 -5.52
N ALA A 58 6.11 2.38 -5.11
CA ALA A 58 6.87 1.14 -5.19
C ALA A 58 7.22 0.78 -6.65
N ALA A 59 6.26 0.92 -7.57
CA ALA A 59 6.48 0.63 -8.99
C ALA A 59 7.55 1.54 -9.62
N ARG A 60 7.52 2.86 -9.33
CA ARG A 60 8.53 3.80 -9.82
C ARG A 60 9.93 3.46 -9.34
N GLU A 61 10.08 3.03 -8.08
CA GLU A 61 11.38 2.58 -7.56
C GLU A 61 11.87 1.30 -8.27
N ILE A 62 10.97 0.34 -8.50
CA ILE A 62 11.30 -0.88 -9.25
C ILE A 62 11.77 -0.54 -10.66
N LEU A 63 11.04 0.30 -11.40
CA LEU A 63 11.41 0.74 -12.74
C LEU A 63 12.78 1.42 -12.75
N ARG A 64 13.02 2.34 -11.81
CA ARG A 64 14.31 3.03 -11.66
C ARG A 64 15.47 2.05 -11.47
N ARG A 65 15.27 0.97 -10.71
CA ARG A 65 16.28 -0.09 -10.51
C ARG A 65 16.47 -0.99 -11.73
N CYS A 66 15.41 -1.21 -12.50
CA CYS A 66 15.45 -1.93 -13.76
C CYS A 66 16.08 -1.12 -14.91
N GLY A 67 16.37 0.17 -14.70
CA GLY A 67 16.89 1.06 -15.74
C GLY A 67 15.81 1.59 -16.68
N GLU A 68 14.54 1.50 -16.28
CA GLU A 68 13.39 2.02 -17.02
C GLU A 68 13.00 3.39 -16.45
N ALA A 69 12.78 4.37 -17.35
CA ALA A 69 12.27 5.68 -16.94
C ALA A 69 10.77 5.57 -16.62
N PRO A 70 10.29 6.10 -15.47
CA PRO A 70 8.87 6.11 -15.18
C PRO A 70 8.12 6.98 -16.21
N ALA A 71 7.01 6.47 -16.73
CA ALA A 71 6.25 7.04 -17.85
C ALA A 71 5.67 8.45 -17.57
N ASP A 72 5.73 8.91 -16.32
CA ASP A 72 5.13 10.12 -15.78
C ASP A 72 6.16 11.09 -15.15
N ALA A 73 7.44 10.96 -15.51
CA ALA A 73 8.53 11.82 -15.00
C ALA A 73 8.45 13.31 -15.42
N GLU A 74 7.40 13.74 -16.10
CA GLU A 74 7.26 15.10 -16.67
C GLU A 74 6.37 16.05 -15.86
N ASP A 75 5.78 15.65 -14.72
CA ASP A 75 4.75 16.46 -14.05
C ASP A 75 4.94 16.71 -12.54
N GLU A 76 6.18 16.68 -12.05
CA GLU A 76 6.49 17.23 -10.73
C GLU A 76 7.42 18.45 -10.87
N HIS A 77 6.84 19.61 -10.59
CA HIS A 77 7.51 20.89 -10.41
C HIS A 77 8.79 20.68 -9.59
N ALA A 78 9.95 20.88 -10.22
CA ALA A 78 11.22 20.96 -9.51
C ALA A 78 11.08 21.98 -8.36
N PRO A 79 11.46 21.64 -7.11
CA PRO A 79 11.49 22.66 -6.07
C PRO A 79 12.50 23.74 -6.50
N LEU A 80 12.05 25.00 -6.48
CA LEU A 80 12.88 26.19 -6.63
C LEU A 80 13.93 26.28 -5.50
#